data_AF-A0A5J4XVR6-F1
#
_entry.id   AF-A0A5J4XVR6-F1
#
_cell.length_a   1.000
_cell.length_b   1.000
_cell.length_c   1.000
_cell.angle_alpha   90.00
_cell.angle_beta   90.00
_cell.angle_gamma   90.00
#
_symmetry.space_group_name_H-M   'P 1'
#
loop_
_entity.id
_entity.type
_entity.pdbx_description
1 polymer ?
#
loop_
_entity_poly.entity_id
_entity_poly.type
_entity_poly.pdbx_seq_one_letter_code
_entity_poly.pdbx_strand_id
1 'polypeptide(L)'
;MGVFFDEPTYPVIDKAPHFWKTVGNFNWKDWATFAGTTAACYPFGWAVGVAPKIPKQSALMGATIGALGGFMLAHQQSAGM
;
A
#
# COMPACT_ATOMS: atom_id res chain seq x y z
N MET A 1 14.15 -18.26 3.64
CA MET A 1 12.70 -18.59 3.70
C MET A 1 12.17 -18.01 4.99
N GLY A 2 11.17 -17.12 4.95
CA GLY A 2 10.55 -16.63 6.17
C GLY A 2 9.90 -17.79 6.90
N VAL A 3 10.25 -18.00 8.17
CA VAL A 3 9.62 -19.02 9.00
C VAL A 3 8.39 -18.36 9.61
N PHE A 4 7.21 -18.72 9.12
CA PHE A 4 5.95 -18.34 9.74
C PHE A 4 5.71 -19.26 10.93
N PHE A 5 5.44 -18.68 12.11
CA PHE A 5 5.20 -19.43 13.34
C PHE A 5 3.73 -19.82 13.52
N ASP A 6 2.81 -19.20 12.76
CA ASP A 6 1.40 -19.56 12.69
C ASP A 6 1.10 -20.46 11.49
N GLU A 7 0.26 -21.47 11.70
CA GLU A 7 -0.24 -22.31 10.61
C GLU A 7 -1.23 -21.53 9.73
N PRO A 8 -1.09 -21.61 8.40
CA PRO A 8 -1.97 -20.89 7.49
C PRO A 8 -3.39 -21.47 7.56
N THR A 9 -4.38 -20.60 7.79
CA THR A 9 -5.80 -20.99 7.83
C THR A 9 -6.35 -21.39 6.45
N TYR A 10 -5.69 -20.94 5.37
CA TYR A 10 -6.07 -21.19 3.98
C TYR A 10 -4.96 -21.97 3.25
N PRO A 11 -5.30 -22.71 2.17
CA PRO A 11 -4.30 -23.48 1.41
C PRO A 11 -3.25 -22.55 0.80
N VAL A 12 -1.98 -22.83 1.09
CA VAL A 12 -0.84 -22.04 0.59
C VAL A 12 -0.61 -22.35 -0.88
N ILE A 13 -0.74 -21.34 -1.75
CA ILE A 13 -0.48 -21.46 -3.18
C ILE A 13 1.02 -21.33 -3.48
N ASP A 14 1.69 -20.37 -2.84
CA ASP A 14 3.14 -20.15 -2.99
C ASP A 14 3.73 -19.68 -1.65
N LYS A 15 4.73 -20.40 -1.14
CA LYS A 15 5.30 -20.15 0.20
C LYS A 15 6.24 -18.94 0.22
N ALA A 16 6.76 -18.52 -0.95
CA ALA A 16 7.64 -17.37 -1.08
C ALA A 16 7.52 -16.78 -2.50
N PRO A 17 6.41 -16.09 -2.81
CA PRO A 17 6.20 -15.53 -4.14
C PRO A 17 7.26 -14.47 -4.46
N HIS A 18 7.73 -14.47 -5.71
CA HIS A 18 8.62 -13.42 -6.22
C HIS A 18 7.86 -12.09 -6.31
N PHE A 19 8.53 -10.96 -6.09
CA PHE A 19 7.93 -9.61 -6.09
C PHE A 19 6.97 -9.36 -7.26
N TRP A 20 7.42 -9.60 -8.50
CA TRP A 20 6.59 -9.42 -9.70
C TRP A 20 5.37 -10.34 -9.76
N LYS A 21 5.43 -11.52 -9.15
CA LYS A 21 4.28 -12.45 -9.08
C LYS A 21 3.21 -11.89 -8.13
N THR A 22 3.62 -11.31 -7.01
CA THR A 22 2.69 -10.66 -6.06
C THR A 22 2.04 -9.43 -6.67
N VAL A 23 2.82 -8.54 -7.29
CA VAL A 23 2.27 -7.32 -7.92
C VAL A 23 1.37 -7.67 -9.11
N GLY A 24 1.73 -8.68 -9.90
CA GLY A 24 0.90 -9.19 -11.00
C GLY A 24 -0.41 -9.84 -10.54
N ASN A 25 -0.51 -10.23 -9.27
CA ASN A 25 -1.70 -10.83 -8.67
C ASN A 25 -2.58 -9.82 -7.91
N PHE A 26 -2.38 -8.52 -8.12
CA PHE A 26 -3.23 -7.50 -7.50
C PHE A 26 -4.66 -7.59 -8.03
N ASN A 27 -5.60 -7.81 -7.11
CA ASN A 27 -7.02 -7.78 -7.42
C ASN A 27 -7.56 -6.33 -7.40
N TRP A 28 -8.83 -6.15 -7.77
CA TRP A 28 -9.46 -4.82 -7.76
C TRP A 28 -9.42 -4.11 -6.40
N LYS A 29 -9.53 -4.87 -5.29
CA LYS A 29 -9.45 -4.31 -3.94
C LYS A 29 -8.04 -3.83 -3.61
N ASP A 30 -7.00 -4.52 -4.05
CA ASP A 30 -5.60 -4.13 -3.84
C ASP A 30 -5.30 -2.81 -4.57
N TRP A 31 -5.76 -2.69 -5.81
CA TRP A 31 -5.69 -1.44 -6.57
C TRP A 31 -6.53 -0.32 -5.95
N ALA A 32 -7.73 -0.63 -5.45
CA ALA A 32 -8.57 0.33 -4.73
C ALA A 32 -7.94 0.79 -3.41
N THR A 33 -7.25 -0.10 -2.69
CA THR A 33 -6.51 0.23 -1.46
C THR A 33 -5.34 1.15 -1.78
N PHE A 34 -4.56 0.85 -2.82
CA PHE A 34 -3.46 1.71 -3.28
C PHE A 34 -3.94 3.10 -3.71
N ALA A 35 -4.94 3.15 -4.61
CA ALA A 35 -5.47 4.40 -5.11
C ALA A 35 -6.20 5.20 -4.01
N GLY A 36 -6.98 4.52 -3.17
CA GLY A 36 -7.75 5.11 -2.09
C GLY A 36 -6.87 5.73 -1.01
N THR A 37 -5.82 5.04 -0.57
CA THR A 37 -4.85 5.59 0.40
C THR A 37 -4.07 6.76 -0.18
N THR A 38 -3.62 6.68 -1.43
CA THR A 38 -2.96 7.80 -2.13
C THR A 38 -3.87 9.03 -2.21
N ALA A 39 -5.11 8.84 -2.65
CA ALA A 39 -6.10 9.90 -2.80
C ALA A 39 -6.51 10.49 -1.45
N ALA A 40 -6.59 9.68 -0.40
CA ALA A 40 -6.88 10.15 0.95
C ALA A 40 -5.73 10.98 1.53
N CYS A 41 -4.47 10.57 1.35
CA CYS A 41 -3.33 11.28 1.92
C CYS A 41 -3.03 12.64 1.26
N TYR A 42 -3.46 12.86 0.01
CA TYR A 42 -3.30 14.14 -0.68
C TYR A 42 -3.96 15.34 0.04
N PRO A 43 -5.27 15.33 0.38
CA PRO A 43 -5.92 16.41 1.11
C PRO A 43 -5.38 16.57 2.54
N PHE A 44 -4.98 15.47 3.20
CA PHE A 44 -4.31 15.56 4.51
C PHE A 44 -2.97 16.30 4.39
N GLY A 45 -2.14 15.95 3.40
CA GLY A 45 -0.89 16.65 3.12
C GLY A 45 -1.11 18.12 2.77
N TRP A 46 -2.17 18.44 2.02
CA TRP A 46 -2.54 19.82 1.73
C TRP A 46 -2.89 20.59 3.02
N ALA A 47 -3.80 20.06 3.84
CA ALA A 47 -4.24 20.73 5.07
C ALA A 47 -3.07 21.05 6.01
N VAL A 48 -2.15 20.12 6.20
CA VAL A 48 -0.92 20.33 7.02
C VAL A 48 0.00 21.39 6.39
N GLY A 49 0.05 21.47 5.07
CA GLY A 49 0.88 22.43 4.34
C GLY A 49 0.36 23.87 4.31
N VAL A 50 -0.90 24.12 4.72
CA VAL A 50 -1.49 25.47 4.72
C VAL A 50 -0.78 26.39 5.72
N ALA A 51 -0.57 25.93 6.96
CA ALA A 51 0.08 26.71 8.01
C ALA A 51 1.54 27.12 7.66
N PRO A 52 2.41 26.23 7.16
CA PRO A 52 3.76 26.59 6.71
C PRO A 52 3.82 27.21 5.31
N LYS A 53 2.68 27.52 4.67
CA LYS A 53 2.59 28.14 3.32
C LYS A 53 3.23 27.29 2.20
N ILE A 54 3.28 25.98 2.36
CA ILE A 54 3.76 25.01 1.34
C ILE A 54 2.68 23.95 1.01
N PRO A 55 1.43 24.36 0.73
CA PRO A 55 0.30 23.44 0.59
C PRO A 55 0.50 22.41 -0.53
N LYS A 56 1.07 22.83 -1.66
CA LYS A 56 1.26 21.97 -2.83
C LYS A 56 2.35 20.93 -2.61
N GLN A 57 3.50 21.35 -2.09
CA GLN A 57 4.63 20.46 -1.81
C GLN A 57 4.27 19.45 -0.72
N SER A 58 3.57 19.90 0.33
CA SER A 58 3.08 19.03 1.41
C SER A 58 2.01 18.04 0.93
N ALA A 59 1.11 18.45 0.03
CA ALA A 59 0.13 17.55 -0.59
C ALA A 59 0.80 16.47 -1.47
N LEU A 60 1.79 16.85 -2.28
CA LEU A 60 2.57 15.91 -3.09
C LEU A 60 3.32 14.90 -2.21
N MET A 61 3.97 15.38 -1.14
CA MET A 61 4.64 14.50 -0.18
C MET A 61 3.64 13.55 0.50
N GLY A 62 2.49 14.07 0.93
CA GLY A 62 1.40 13.27 1.49
C GLY A 62 0.93 12.18 0.54
N ALA A 63 0.73 12.50 -0.74
CA ALA A 63 0.36 11.51 -1.75
C ALA A 63 1.48 10.47 -1.98
N THR A 64 2.75 10.86 -1.99
CA THR A 64 3.85 9.88 -2.13
C THR A 64 3.94 8.93 -0.94
N ILE A 65 3.71 9.42 0.28
CA ILE A 65 3.64 8.59 1.48
C ILE A 65 2.43 7.66 1.42
N GLY A 66 1.27 8.18 1.02
CA GLY A 66 0.05 7.41 0.84
C GLY A 66 0.20 6.31 -0.23
N ALA A 67 0.86 6.61 -1.35
CA ALA A 67 1.16 5.63 -2.39
C ALA A 67 2.11 4.54 -1.90
N LEU A 68 3.18 4.89 -1.18
CA LEU A 68 4.10 3.92 -0.60
C LEU A 68 3.37 3.02 0.42
N GLY A 69 2.64 3.60 1.35
CA GLY A 69 1.90 2.86 2.38
C GLY A 69 0.79 1.99 1.78
N GLY A 70 0.04 2.53 0.82
CA GLY A 70 -0.98 1.80 0.08
C GLY A 70 -0.43 0.62 -0.70
N PHE A 71 0.72 0.81 -1.36
CA PHE A 71 1.39 -0.25 -2.10
C PHE A 71 1.88 -1.36 -1.17
N MET A 72 2.46 -0.99 -0.02
CA MET A 72 2.90 -1.96 0.98
C MET A 72 1.73 -2.76 1.56
N LEU A 73 0.58 -2.12 1.83
CA LEU A 73 -0.63 -2.80 2.29
C LEU A 73 -1.20 -3.74 1.23
N ALA A 74 -1.34 -3.27 -0.01
CA ALA A 74 -1.79 -4.09 -1.14
C ALA A 74 -0.85 -5.30 -1.36
N HIS A 75 0.47 -5.09 -1.24
CA HIS A 75 1.45 -6.16 -1.35
C HIS A 75 1.36 -7.16 -0.19
N GLN A 76 1.08 -6.72 1.03
CA GLN A 76 0.83 -7.62 2.17
C GLN A 76 -0.45 -8.44 1.97
N GLN A 77 -1.52 -7.80 1.50
CA GLN A 77 -2.79 -8.45 1.20
C GLN A 77 -2.66 -9.49 0.09
N SER A 78 -1.84 -9.19 -0.93
CA SER A 78 -1.62 -10.10 -2.06
C SER A 78 -0.61 -11.21 -1.76
N ALA A 79 0.38 -10.96 -0.90
CA ALA A 79 1.35 -11.97 -0.46
C ALA A 79 0.80 -12.93 0.60
N GLY A 80 -0.28 -12.57 1.29
CA GLY A 80 -0.95 -13.41 2.29
C GLY A 80 -1.98 -14.38 1.73
N MET A 81 -2.11 -14.47 0.39
CA MET A 81 -2.99 -15.40 -0.32
C MET A 81 -2.36 -16.77 -0.55
#